data_AF-A0A858U993-F1
#
_entry.id   AF-A0A858U993-F1
#
_cell.length_a   1.000
_cell.length_b   1.000
_cell.length_c   1.000
_cell.angle_alpha   90.00
_cell.angle_beta   90.00
_cell.angle_gamma   90.00
#
_symmetry.space_group_name_H-M   'P 1'
#
loop_
_entity.id
_entity.type
_entity.pdbx_description
1 polymer ?
#
loop_
_entity_poly.entity_id
_entity_poly.type
_entity_poly.pdbx_seq_one_letter_code
_entity_poly.pdbx_strand_id
1 'polypeptide(L)' 'MNYSTNVTTIGSEVFAGTSLTTIELPKVTTIPYLAFAGVTSLESISLPNVTKLEAQHSKEQQT' A
#
# COMPACT_ATOMS: atom_id res chain seq x y z
N MET A 1 -18.48 3.73 20.00
CA MET A 1 -17.06 3.41 19.76
C MET A 1 -16.83 3.37 18.27
N ASN A 2 -16.36 4.48 17.73
CA ASN A 2 -16.13 4.75 16.31
C ASN A 2 -14.64 4.59 16.07
N TYR A 3 -14.23 3.36 15.75
CA TYR A 3 -12.86 3.08 15.33
C TYR A 3 -12.64 3.80 14.00
N SER A 4 -11.70 4.75 13.99
CA SER A 4 -11.29 5.49 12.80
C SER A 4 -10.79 4.52 11.73
N THR A 5 -11.67 4.10 10.83
CA THR A 5 -11.33 3.25 9.67
C THR A 5 -10.72 4.07 8.54
N ASN A 6 -10.03 5.17 8.81
CA ASN A 6 -9.39 6.02 7.80
C ASN A 6 -7.93 5.62 7.61
N VAL A 7 -7.68 4.34 7.34
CA VAL A 7 -6.35 3.89 6.94
C VAL A 7 -6.14 4.38 5.50
N THR A 8 -5.54 5.56 5.36
CA THR A 8 -5.20 6.19 4.09
C THR A 8 -3.82 5.78 3.58
N THR A 9 -2.97 5.29 4.48
CA THR A 9 -1.58 4.98 4.21
C THR A 9 -1.28 3.57 4.70
N ILE A 10 -0.69 2.75 3.82
CA ILE A 10 -0.15 1.44 4.16
C ILE A 10 1.36 1.56 4.41
N GLY A 11 1.93 0.64 5.18
CA GLY A 11 3.37 0.61 5.46
C GLY A 11 4.20 0.07 4.29
N SER A 12 5.50 0.42 4.26
CA SER A 12 6.47 -0.19 3.34
C SER A 12 6.49 -1.71 3.56
N GLU A 13 6.60 -2.48 2.48
CA GLU A 13 6.69 -3.95 2.50
C GLU A 13 5.52 -4.69 3.17
N VAL A 14 4.38 -4.04 3.44
CA VAL A 14 3.30 -4.65 4.24
C VAL A 14 2.70 -5.92 3.63
N PHE A 15 2.75 -6.07 2.30
CA PHE A 15 2.34 -7.28 1.59
C PHE A 15 3.52 -7.99 0.93
N ALA A 16 4.76 -7.63 1.28
CA ALA A 16 5.92 -8.23 0.65
C ALA A 16 6.01 -9.74 0.90
N GLY A 17 6.24 -10.51 -0.16
CA GLY A 17 6.33 -11.97 -0.11
C GLY A 17 5.04 -12.70 0.24
N THR A 18 3.89 -12.01 0.27
CA THR A 18 2.61 -12.65 0.55
C THR A 18 2.07 -13.42 -0.66
N SER A 19 1.26 -14.45 -0.40
CA SER A 19 0.55 -15.23 -1.41
C SER A 19 -0.90 -14.77 -1.60
N LEU A 20 -1.15 -13.45 -1.48
CA LEU A 20 -2.49 -12.90 -1.69
C LEU A 20 -2.91 -13.07 -3.15
N THR A 21 -4.10 -13.62 -3.37
CA THR A 21 -4.71 -13.73 -4.70
C THR A 21 -5.59 -12.53 -5.03
N THR A 22 -6.23 -11.94 -4.02
CA THR A 22 -7.05 -10.75 -4.13
C THR A 22 -6.79 -9.78 -2.98
N ILE A 23 -6.89 -8.48 -3.26
CA ILE A 23 -6.82 -7.44 -2.23
C ILE A 23 -7.71 -6.23 -2.56
N GLU A 24 -8.43 -5.74 -1.55
CA GLU A 24 -9.25 -4.53 -1.63
C GLU A 24 -8.74 -3.49 -0.63
N LEU A 25 -8.33 -2.32 -1.13
CA LEU A 25 -7.86 -1.22 -0.31
C LEU A 25 -8.67 0.05 -0.61
N PRO A 26 -9.95 0.11 -0.20
CA PRO A 26 -10.90 1.11 -0.66
C PRO A 26 -10.60 2.53 -0.14
N LYS A 27 -9.74 2.70 0.85
CA LYS A 27 -9.42 4.01 1.45
C LYS A 27 -7.97 4.43 1.29
N VAL A 28 -7.13 3.55 0.74
CA VAL A 28 -5.71 3.82 0.59
C VAL A 28 -5.50 4.84 -0.51
N THR A 29 -4.75 5.89 -0.19
CA THR A 29 -4.42 6.99 -1.11
C THR A 29 -2.96 6.96 -1.54
N THR A 30 -2.08 6.38 -0.70
CA THR A 30 -0.63 6.30 -0.96
C THR A 30 -0.15 4.86 -0.88
N ILE A 31 0.55 4.40 -1.93
CA ILE A 31 1.24 3.11 -1.95
C ILE A 31 2.75 3.36 -1.81
N PRO A 32 3.40 2.89 -0.73
CA PRO A 32 4.81 3.05 -0.53
C PRO A 32 5.63 2.13 -1.44
N TYR A 33 6.91 2.46 -1.57
CA TYR A 33 7.87 1.60 -2.25
C TYR A 33 7.88 0.20 -1.60
N LEU A 34 8.00 -0.86 -2.42
CA LEU A 34 7.96 -2.28 -2.01
C LEU A 34 6.68 -2.77 -1.32
N ALA A 35 5.58 -2.01 -1.27
CA ALA A 35 4.34 -2.47 -0.63
C ALA A 35 3.89 -3.88 -1.07
N PHE A 36 4.13 -4.24 -2.34
CA PHE A 36 3.80 -5.53 -2.95
C PHE A 36 5.04 -6.27 -3.48
N ALA A 37 6.23 -6.04 -2.90
CA ALA A 37 7.46 -6.67 -3.37
C ALA A 37 7.41 -8.20 -3.25
N GLY A 38 7.70 -8.92 -4.33
CA GLY A 38 7.69 -10.38 -4.31
C GLY A 38 6.30 -11.01 -4.17
N VAL A 39 5.22 -10.25 -4.33
CA VAL A 39 3.86 -10.80 -4.46
C VAL A 39 3.72 -11.39 -5.86
N THR A 40 3.63 -12.71 -5.95
CA THR A 40 3.58 -13.43 -7.24
C THR A 40 2.24 -14.07 -7.54
N SER A 41 1.35 -14.19 -6.53
CA SER A 41 0.05 -14.86 -6.65
C SER A 41 -1.12 -13.92 -6.89
N LEU A 42 -0.89 -12.60 -6.96
CA LEU A 42 -1.95 -11.60 -7.02
C LEU A 42 -2.60 -11.56 -8.41
N GLU A 43 -3.86 -11.96 -8.47
CA GLU A 43 -4.65 -11.97 -9.69
C GLU A 43 -5.45 -10.66 -9.86
N SER A 44 -5.91 -10.08 -8.74
CA SER A 44 -6.75 -8.89 -8.75
C SER A 44 -6.48 -7.96 -7.58
N ILE A 45 -6.46 -6.66 -7.86
CA ILE A 45 -6.22 -5.59 -6.90
C ILE A 45 -7.15 -4.41 -7.16
N SER A 46 -7.88 -3.97 -6.12
CA SER A 46 -8.81 -2.84 -6.19
C SER A 46 -8.31 -1.66 -5.33
N LEU A 47 -7.96 -0.56 -6.02
CA LEU A 47 -7.34 0.65 -5.46
C LEU A 47 -8.07 1.94 -5.89
N PRO A 48 -9.35 2.13 -5.53
CA PRO A 48 -10.18 3.20 -6.10
C PRO A 48 -9.75 4.62 -5.73
N ASN A 49 -8.96 4.80 -4.66
CA ASN A 49 -8.58 6.11 -4.13
C ASN A 49 -7.08 6.40 -4.17
N VAL A 50 -6.27 5.52 -4.79
CA VAL A 50 -4.82 5.73 -4.86
C VAL A 50 -4.49 6.90 -5.77
N THR A 51 -3.77 7.87 -5.22
CA THR A 51 -3.33 9.09 -5.92
C THR A 51 -1.81 9.27 -5.89
N LYS A 52 -1.09 8.55 -5.03
CA LYS A 52 0.37 8.66 -4.88
C LYS A 52 1.04 7.29 -4.82
N LEU A 53 2.13 7.14 -5.57
CA LEU A 53 3.08 6.03 -5.46
C LEU A 53 4.40 6.61 -4.94
N GLU A 54 4.97 6.03 -3.89
CA GLU A 54 6.27 6.45 -3.38
C GLU A 54 7.39 5.66 -4.05
N ALA A 55 8.42 6.37 -4.53
CA ALA A 55 9.61 5.77 -5.11
C ALA A 55 10.65 5.48 -4.03
N GLN A 56 11.47 4.44 -4.25
CA GLN A 56 12.74 4.31 -3.52
C GLN A 56 13.56 5.56 -3.86
N HIS A 57 14.08 6.25 -2.85
CA HIS A 57 14.69 7.60 -2.88
C HIS A 57 13.70 8.73 -2.59
N SER A 58 13.36 8.89 -1.31
CA SER A 58 13.08 10.20 -0.70
C SER A 58 13.34 10.12 0.81
N LYS A 59 14.62 10.03 1.18
CA LYS A 59 15.09 10.80 2.33
C LYS A 59 15.69 12.10 1.80
N GLU A 60 14.88 12.91 1.12
CA GLU A 60 15.16 14.34 1.03
C GLU A 60 14.45 15.01 2.22
N GLN A 61 15.21 15.16 3.30
CA GLN A 61 15.13 16.24 4.29
C GLN A 61 13.79 16.49 5.00
N GLN A 62 13.62 15.85 6.15
CA GLN A 62 12.92 16.40 7.33
C GLN A 62 13.46 15.59 8.53
N THR A 63 14.43 16.04 9.32
CA THR A 63 14.88 17.36 9.80
C THR A 63 16.41 17.41 9.85
#